data_AF-A0A9E0J3N7-F1
#
_entry.id   AF-A0A9E0J3N7-F1
#
_cell.length_a   1.000
_cell.length_b   1.000
_cell.length_c   1.000
_cell.angle_alpha   90.00
_cell.angle_beta   90.00
_cell.angle_gamma   90.00
#
_symmetry.space_group_name_H-M   'P 1'
#
loop_
_entity.id
_entity.type
_entity.pdbx_description
1 polymer ?
#
loop_
_entity_poly.entity_id
_entity_poly.type
_entity_poly.pdbx_seq_one_letter_code
_entity_poly.pdbx_strand_id
1 'polypeptide(L)'
;MAKLFLESGDVFTLAGAATVYGSTGTERVVIESGASGVTADANVERIDLAGASSAYNYQQTGNRLNVYSGSTLVLTTTVQDDGNGTQLVFTNGLVDVKIGVGGMTLGGATVSTTAGAVTPVTIDTGTTSAMLPETVVAAEVLGVAPHWMVAAG
;
A
#
# COMPACT_ATOMS: atom_id res chain seq x y z
N MET A 1 -12.98 -8.07 -14.51
CA MET A 1 -12.11 -7.64 -13.40
C MET A 1 -11.76 -8.88 -12.59
N ALA A 2 -10.49 -9.04 -12.22
CA ALA A 2 -10.06 -10.20 -11.44
C ALA A 2 -10.66 -10.17 -10.03
N LYS A 3 -10.84 -11.34 -9.42
CA LYS A 3 -11.20 -11.48 -8.00
C LYS A 3 -10.09 -12.23 -7.30
N LEU A 4 -9.66 -11.71 -6.16
CA LEU A 4 -8.61 -12.28 -5.32
C LEU A 4 -9.18 -12.51 -3.93
N PHE A 5 -8.93 -13.68 -3.37
CA PHE A 5 -9.29 -14.05 -2.01
C PHE A 5 -7.99 -14.35 -1.29
N LEU A 6 -7.73 -13.63 -0.20
CA LEU A 6 -6.52 -13.79 0.58
C LEU A 6 -6.79 -14.69 1.77
N GLU A 7 -5.80 -15.48 2.15
CA GLU A 7 -5.73 -16.18 3.44
C GLU A 7 -4.87 -15.39 4.43
N SER A 8 -4.99 -15.70 5.72
CA SER A 8 -4.24 -15.04 6.80
C SER A 8 -2.74 -15.01 6.53
N GLY A 9 -2.20 -13.80 6.43
CA GLY A 9 -0.77 -13.54 6.22
C GLY A 9 -0.35 -13.49 4.75
N ASP A 10 -1.28 -13.66 3.81
CA ASP A 10 -0.98 -13.52 2.39
C ASP A 10 -0.55 -12.09 2.07
N VAL A 11 0.43 -12.02 1.15
CA VAL A 11 0.86 -10.78 0.54
C VAL A 11 0.68 -10.91 -0.97
N PHE A 12 -0.08 -10.01 -1.57
CA PHE A 12 -0.30 -10.04 -3.02
C PHE A 12 -0.05 -8.67 -3.65
N THR A 13 0.69 -8.68 -4.77
CA THR A 13 1.00 -7.48 -5.54
C THR A 13 0.09 -7.35 -6.76
N LEU A 14 -0.53 -6.18 -6.91
CA LEU A 14 -1.47 -5.86 -7.99
C LEU A 14 -0.88 -4.82 -8.93
N ALA A 15 -0.70 -5.21 -10.20
CA ALA A 15 -0.33 -4.33 -11.31
C ALA A 15 -1.54 -3.68 -12.02
N GLY A 16 -2.76 -4.01 -11.61
CA GLY A 16 -3.99 -3.57 -12.29
C GLY A 16 -5.26 -3.84 -11.50
N ALA A 17 -6.41 -3.60 -12.14
CA ALA A 17 -7.71 -3.63 -11.50
C ALA A 17 -8.11 -5.03 -11.01
N ALA A 18 -8.41 -5.14 -9.72
CA ALA A 18 -8.92 -6.35 -9.08
C ALA A 18 -9.88 -5.99 -7.94
N THR A 19 -10.76 -6.93 -7.59
CA THR A 19 -11.48 -6.92 -6.33
C THR A 19 -10.82 -7.90 -5.38
N VAL A 20 -10.38 -7.42 -4.22
CA VAL A 20 -9.71 -8.20 -3.19
C VAL A 20 -10.65 -8.40 -2.01
N TYR A 21 -10.74 -9.64 -1.57
CA TYR A 21 -11.46 -10.05 -0.38
C TYR A 21 -10.44 -10.56 0.63
N GLY A 22 -10.33 -9.90 1.77
CA GLY A 22 -9.52 -10.37 2.89
C GLY A 22 -10.23 -11.48 3.67
N SER A 23 -9.51 -12.01 4.65
CA SER A 23 -9.97 -13.00 5.60
C SER A 23 -9.95 -12.43 7.02
N THR A 24 -9.42 -13.16 7.99
CA THR A 24 -9.14 -12.64 9.33
C THR A 24 -7.66 -12.88 9.58
N GLY A 25 -6.86 -11.82 9.68
CA GLY A 25 -5.42 -12.01 9.87
C GLY A 25 -4.59 -10.75 9.72
N THR A 26 -3.51 -10.87 8.95
CA THR A 26 -2.55 -9.79 8.69
C THR A 26 -2.30 -9.66 7.20
N GLU A 27 -3.35 -9.77 6.39
CA GLU A 27 -3.23 -9.78 4.95
C GLU A 27 -2.81 -8.43 4.41
N ARG A 28 -2.03 -8.49 3.33
CA ARG A 28 -1.43 -7.30 2.73
C ARG A 28 -1.62 -7.28 1.23
N VAL A 29 -2.19 -6.19 0.75
CA VAL A 29 -2.26 -5.90 -0.69
C VAL A 29 -1.24 -4.83 -1.02
N VAL A 30 -0.42 -5.07 -2.02
CA VAL A 30 0.56 -4.11 -2.53
C VAL A 30 0.09 -3.62 -3.90
N ILE A 31 -0.17 -2.32 -4.04
CA ILE A 31 -0.68 -1.73 -5.29
C ILE A 31 0.47 -1.04 -6.03
N GLU A 32 0.83 -1.57 -7.20
CA GLU A 32 1.93 -1.05 -8.02
C GLU A 32 1.68 0.35 -8.54
N SER A 33 2.78 1.05 -8.82
CA SER A 33 2.72 2.33 -9.51
C SER A 33 2.02 2.16 -10.86
N GLY A 34 1.06 3.02 -11.16
CA GLY A 34 0.25 2.94 -12.39
C GLY A 34 -0.94 1.98 -12.33
N ALA A 35 -1.05 1.14 -11.29
CA ALA A 35 -2.26 0.34 -11.08
C ALA A 35 -3.46 1.26 -10.76
N SER A 36 -4.65 0.86 -11.21
CA SER A 36 -5.89 1.60 -10.97
C SER A 36 -7.10 0.69 -10.90
N GLY A 37 -8.18 1.17 -10.28
CA GLY A 37 -9.43 0.42 -10.15
C GLY A 37 -9.36 -0.77 -9.20
N VAL A 38 -8.46 -0.75 -8.21
CA VAL A 38 -8.44 -1.76 -7.15
C VAL A 38 -9.59 -1.50 -6.18
N THR A 39 -10.32 -2.55 -5.81
CA THR A 39 -11.33 -2.50 -4.75
C THR A 39 -10.95 -3.50 -3.67
N ALA A 40 -10.82 -3.07 -2.42
CA ALA A 40 -10.60 -3.93 -1.26
C ALA A 40 -11.84 -3.91 -0.35
N ASP A 41 -12.22 -5.06 0.17
CA ASP A 41 -13.29 -5.15 1.16
C ASP A 41 -12.82 -4.80 2.57
N ALA A 42 -13.76 -4.83 3.52
CA ALA A 42 -13.49 -4.51 4.92
C ALA A 42 -12.72 -5.61 5.66
N ASN A 43 -12.22 -6.65 4.98
CA ASN A 43 -11.45 -7.70 5.63
C ASN A 43 -9.97 -7.61 5.26
N VAL A 44 -9.56 -6.72 4.35
CA VAL A 44 -8.14 -6.48 4.07
C VAL A 44 -7.55 -5.56 5.15
N GLU A 45 -6.62 -6.08 5.96
CA GLU A 45 -6.05 -5.29 7.07
C GLU A 45 -5.09 -4.19 6.59
N ARG A 46 -4.28 -4.49 5.58
CA ARG A 46 -3.20 -3.59 5.15
C ARG A 46 -3.14 -3.42 3.63
N ILE A 47 -3.03 -2.18 3.20
CA ILE A 47 -2.85 -1.84 1.78
C ILE A 47 -1.64 -0.92 1.62
N ASP A 48 -0.67 -1.37 0.84
CA ASP A 48 0.55 -0.65 0.53
C ASP A 48 0.42 0.06 -0.82
N LEU A 49 0.70 1.35 -0.82
CA LEU A 49 0.68 2.22 -1.99
C LEU A 49 2.11 2.59 -2.38
N ALA A 50 2.37 2.73 -3.68
CA ALA A 50 3.71 2.96 -4.22
C ALA A 50 4.28 4.37 -3.99
N GLY A 51 3.46 5.34 -3.56
CA GLY A 51 3.85 6.73 -3.36
C GLY A 51 3.83 7.16 -1.89
N ALA A 52 4.30 8.37 -1.63
CA ALA A 52 4.10 9.04 -0.34
C ALA A 52 2.62 9.43 -0.18
N SER A 53 2.14 9.57 1.05
CA SER A 53 0.74 9.98 1.31
C SER A 53 0.36 11.30 0.62
N SER A 54 1.30 12.24 0.51
CA SER A 54 1.10 13.51 -0.19
C SER A 54 0.95 13.41 -1.72
N ALA A 55 1.21 12.24 -2.31
CA ALA A 55 1.04 12.01 -3.75
C ALA A 55 -0.42 11.71 -4.15
N TYR A 56 -1.32 11.55 -3.17
CA TYR A 56 -2.69 11.11 -3.39
C TYR A 56 -3.72 12.14 -2.94
N ASN A 57 -4.90 12.07 -3.56
CA ASN A 57 -6.11 12.72 -3.08
C ASN A 57 -7.04 11.66 -2.47
N TYR A 58 -7.75 12.05 -1.41
CA TYR A 58 -8.59 11.17 -0.62
C TYR A 58 -10.02 11.67 -0.63
N GLN A 59 -10.98 10.73 -0.70
CA GLN A 59 -12.39 11.05 -0.65
C GLN A 59 -13.13 10.00 0.17
N GLN A 60 -13.94 10.45 1.12
CA GLN A 60 -14.89 9.60 1.81
C GLN A 60 -16.16 9.45 0.96
N THR A 61 -16.61 8.21 0.77
CA THR A 61 -17.93 7.88 0.21
C THR A 61 -18.62 6.87 1.12
N GLY A 62 -19.47 7.36 2.03
CA GLY A 62 -20.06 6.52 3.08
C GLY A 62 -18.96 5.97 4.01
N ASN A 63 -18.88 4.63 4.10
CA ASN A 63 -17.83 3.92 4.83
C ASN A 63 -16.63 3.52 3.96
N ARG A 64 -16.54 4.04 2.74
CA ARG A 64 -15.45 3.74 1.81
C ARG A 64 -14.50 4.92 1.68
N LEU A 65 -13.20 4.60 1.60
CA LEU A 65 -12.16 5.53 1.21
C LEU A 65 -11.83 5.31 -0.26
N ASN A 66 -11.94 6.37 -1.06
CA ASN A 66 -11.39 6.42 -2.40
C ASN A 66 -10.03 7.12 -2.34
N VAL A 67 -9.03 6.54 -3.00
CA VAL A 67 -7.69 7.10 -3.14
C VAL A 67 -7.39 7.33 -4.61
N TYR A 68 -7.03 8.56 -4.95
CA TYR A 68 -6.75 8.99 -6.31
C TYR A 68 -5.29 9.38 -6.48
N SER A 69 -4.72 9.04 -7.63
CA SER A 69 -3.47 9.63 -8.14
C SER A 69 -3.84 10.60 -9.26
N GLY A 70 -3.70 11.90 -9.01
CA GLY A 70 -4.32 12.92 -9.86
C GLY A 70 -5.85 12.76 -9.88
N SER A 71 -6.42 12.51 -11.06
CA SER A 71 -7.84 12.19 -11.25
C SER A 71 -8.14 10.69 -11.37
N THR A 72 -7.10 9.85 -11.41
CA THR A 72 -7.25 8.40 -11.59
C THR A 72 -7.56 7.73 -10.26
N LEU A 73 -8.68 7.01 -10.19
CA LEU A 73 -9.04 6.21 -9.01
C LEU A 73 -8.12 4.99 -8.90
N VAL A 74 -7.27 4.98 -7.89
CA VAL A 74 -6.30 3.90 -7.66
C VAL A 74 -6.94 2.80 -6.81
N LEU A 75 -7.53 3.19 -5.69
CA LEU A 75 -8.09 2.29 -4.68
C LEU A 75 -9.47 2.77 -4.23
N THR A 76 -10.38 1.84 -4.06
CA THR A 76 -11.56 1.97 -3.20
C THR A 76 -11.44 0.92 -2.11
N THR A 77 -11.38 1.31 -0.84
CA THR A 77 -11.39 0.36 0.27
C THR A 77 -12.57 0.62 1.19
N THR A 78 -13.21 -0.44 1.68
CA THR A 78 -14.19 -0.31 2.77
C THR A 78 -13.42 -0.29 4.08
N VAL A 79 -13.60 0.76 4.88
CA VAL A 79 -12.82 0.92 6.12
C VAL A 79 -13.29 -0.08 7.16
N GLN A 80 -12.34 -0.77 7.77
CA GLN A 80 -12.54 -1.67 8.90
C GLN A 80 -13.10 -0.93 10.12
N ASP A 81 -13.99 -1.60 10.86
CA ASP A 81 -14.58 -1.11 12.11
C ASP A 81 -13.92 -1.80 13.31
N ASP A 82 -12.59 -1.71 13.39
CA ASP A 82 -11.80 -2.24 14.50
C ASP A 82 -10.86 -1.19 15.11
N GLY A 83 -9.98 -1.60 16.03
CA GLY A 83 -9.12 -0.70 16.81
C GLY A 83 -8.18 0.18 15.97
N ASN A 84 -7.75 -0.31 14.80
CA ASN A 84 -6.87 0.42 13.89
C ASN A 84 -7.56 0.82 12.59
N GLY A 85 -8.75 0.28 12.32
CA GLY A 85 -9.41 0.41 11.03
C GLY A 85 -8.52 -0.19 9.94
N THR A 86 -8.62 0.33 8.72
CA THR A 86 -7.78 -0.16 7.61
C THR A 86 -6.44 0.56 7.61
N GLN A 87 -5.34 -0.19 7.55
CA GLN A 87 -4.01 0.40 7.49
C GLN A 87 -3.61 0.72 6.05
N LEU A 88 -3.23 1.96 5.79
CA LEU A 88 -2.58 2.36 4.55
C LEU A 88 -1.09 2.58 4.80
N VAL A 89 -0.25 1.93 4.01
CA VAL A 89 1.20 2.11 4.09
C VAL A 89 1.72 2.79 2.84
N PHE A 90 2.40 3.89 3.05
CA PHE A 90 3.01 4.72 2.02
C PHE A 90 4.54 4.62 2.10
N THR A 91 5.24 5.20 1.13
CA THR A 91 6.72 5.26 1.17
C THR A 91 7.24 6.15 2.31
N ASN A 92 6.41 7.05 2.84
CA ASN A 92 6.74 7.91 3.98
C ASN A 92 6.18 7.41 5.34
N GLY A 93 5.47 6.27 5.36
CA GLY A 93 5.03 5.64 6.60
C GLY A 93 3.61 5.05 6.55
N LEU A 94 3.22 4.44 7.66
CA LEU A 94 1.90 3.84 7.89
C LEU A 94 0.94 4.85 8.52
N VAL A 95 -0.32 4.81 8.10
CA VAL A 95 -1.43 5.52 8.74
C VAL A 95 -2.63 4.61 8.91
N ASP A 96 -3.35 4.81 10.01
CA ASP A 96 -4.65 4.21 10.23
C ASP A 96 -5.74 5.02 9.51
N VAL A 97 -6.63 4.34 8.79
CA VAL A 97 -7.89 4.91 8.28
C VAL A 97 -9.01 4.45 9.19
N LYS A 98 -9.71 5.40 9.82
CA LYS A 98 -10.80 5.09 10.77
C LYS A 98 -12.07 5.80 10.40
N ILE A 99 -13.21 5.16 10.69
CA ILE A 99 -14.53 5.78 10.59
C ILE A 99 -15.16 5.86 11.98
N GLY A 100 -15.74 7.01 12.30
CA GLY A 100 -16.48 7.20 13.55
C GLY A 100 -17.63 8.19 13.38
N VAL A 101 -18.20 8.63 14.50
CA VAL A 101 -19.36 9.54 14.52
C VAL A 101 -19.08 10.86 13.77
N GLY A 102 -17.83 11.32 13.77
CA GLY A 102 -17.39 12.54 13.06
C GLY A 102 -17.03 12.34 11.59
N GLY A 103 -17.20 11.14 11.03
CA GLY A 103 -16.77 10.79 9.68
C GLY A 103 -15.45 10.02 9.64
N MET A 104 -14.83 10.01 8.47
CA MET A 104 -13.58 9.29 8.21
C MET A 104 -12.36 10.13 8.51
N THR A 105 -11.32 9.49 9.04
CA THR A 105 -9.99 10.08 9.24
C THR A 105 -8.89 9.23 8.61
N LEU A 106 -7.83 9.87 8.15
CA LEU A 106 -6.59 9.30 7.65
C LEU A 106 -5.45 9.79 8.55
N GLY A 107 -4.90 8.90 9.38
CA GLY A 107 -3.89 9.27 10.38
C GLY A 107 -4.32 10.44 11.27
N GLY A 108 -5.60 10.42 11.68
CA GLY A 108 -6.21 11.45 12.52
C GLY A 108 -6.69 12.72 11.81
N ALA A 109 -6.36 12.93 10.53
CA ALA A 109 -6.85 14.06 9.74
C ALA A 109 -8.18 13.71 9.04
N THR A 110 -9.16 14.61 9.05
CA THR A 110 -10.47 14.38 8.42
C THR A 110 -10.35 14.20 6.90
N VAL A 111 -11.06 13.20 6.37
CA VAL A 111 -11.24 13.01 4.93
C VAL A 111 -12.58 13.61 4.50
N SER A 112 -12.56 14.48 3.50
CA SER A 112 -13.78 15.12 2.97
C SER A 112 -14.56 14.19 2.03
N THR A 113 -15.84 14.49 1.80
CA THR A 113 -16.64 13.85 0.74
C THR A 113 -16.31 14.36 -0.66
N THR A 114 -15.46 15.38 -0.78
CA THR A 114 -14.85 15.84 -2.04
C THR A 114 -13.38 15.45 -2.06
N ALA A 115 -12.92 14.86 -3.17
CA ALA A 115 -11.53 14.43 -3.31
C ALA A 115 -10.55 15.60 -3.13
N GLY A 116 -9.54 15.41 -2.28
CA GLY A 116 -8.50 16.40 -2.07
C GLY A 116 -7.34 15.87 -1.24
N ALA A 117 -6.28 16.66 -1.14
CA ALA A 117 -5.13 16.33 -0.32
C ALA A 117 -5.51 16.24 1.16
N VAL A 118 -4.95 15.26 1.86
CA VAL A 118 -5.05 15.11 3.32
C VAL A 118 -3.65 14.92 3.86
N THR A 119 -3.26 15.75 4.82
CA THR A 119 -1.99 15.60 5.53
C THR A 119 -2.25 14.87 6.84
N PRO A 120 -1.80 13.61 7.00
CA PRO A 120 -1.95 12.88 8.27
C PRO A 120 -1.33 13.65 9.44
N VAL A 121 -2.01 13.65 10.59
CA VAL A 121 -1.48 14.21 11.84
C VAL A 121 -0.45 13.25 12.44
N THR A 122 -0.75 11.95 12.35
CA THR A 122 0.12 10.86 12.81
C THR A 122 0.49 9.97 11.64
N ILE A 123 1.79 9.70 11.50
CA ILE A 123 2.34 8.76 10.55
C ILE A 123 3.44 7.96 11.23
N ASP A 124 3.36 6.62 11.19
CA ASP A 124 4.43 5.76 11.67
C ASP A 124 5.49 5.60 10.57
N THR A 125 6.62 6.28 10.74
CA THR A 125 7.73 6.25 9.80
C THR A 125 8.58 4.98 9.89
N GLY A 126 8.37 4.14 10.92
CA GLY A 126 9.05 2.86 11.07
C GLY A 126 8.52 1.78 10.13
N THR A 127 7.27 1.94 9.67
CA THR A 127 6.60 1.02 8.74
C THR A 127 6.38 1.70 7.40
N THR A 128 7.18 1.36 6.39
CA THR A 128 7.06 1.93 5.04
C THR A 128 6.69 0.89 4.01
N SER A 129 6.13 1.36 2.90
CA SER A 129 5.80 0.52 1.76
C SER A 129 7.09 0.00 1.16
N ALA A 130 7.40 -1.27 1.40
CA ALA A 130 8.51 -1.97 0.76
C ALA A 130 8.12 -2.36 -0.67
N MET A 131 7.67 -1.40 -1.46
CA MET A 131 7.86 -1.50 -2.90
C MET A 131 9.36 -1.44 -3.10
N LEU A 132 9.98 -2.62 -3.18
CA LEU A 132 11.35 -2.66 -3.66
C LEU A 132 11.31 -1.87 -4.97
N PRO A 133 12.09 -0.78 -5.16
CA PRO A 133 12.44 -0.43 -6.53
C PRO A 133 12.95 -1.72 -7.15
N GLU A 134 12.53 -2.05 -8.39
CA GLU A 134 13.11 -3.16 -9.15
C GLU A 134 14.53 -3.36 -8.70
N THR A 135 14.86 -4.53 -8.14
CA THR A 135 16.16 -4.74 -7.52
C THR A 135 17.21 -4.30 -8.52
N VAL A 136 17.83 -3.14 -8.29
CA VAL A 136 19.08 -2.82 -8.96
C VAL A 136 20.05 -3.75 -8.26
N VAL A 137 20.09 -5.00 -8.72
CA VAL A 137 21.25 -5.84 -8.50
C VAL A 137 22.33 -5.06 -9.21
N ALA A 138 23.06 -4.23 -8.46
CA ALA A 138 24.34 -3.76 -8.91
C ALA A 138 25.10 -5.03 -9.23
N ALA A 139 25.18 -5.34 -10.52
CA ALA A 139 26.07 -6.34 -11.02
C ALA A 139 27.47 -5.84 -10.67
N GLU A 140 27.98 -6.16 -9.48
CA GLU A 140 29.41 -6.20 -9.26
C GLU A 140 29.94 -7.40 -10.04
N VAL A 141 30.03 -7.17 -11.36
CA VAL A 141 30.86 -7.91 -12.28
C VAL A 141 32.26 -7.37 -12.07
N LEU A 142 33.05 -8.10 -11.28
CA LEU A 142 34.44 -8.54 -11.51
C LEU A 142 35.24 -8.55 -10.21
N GLY A 143 35.57 -9.76 -9.73
CA GLY A 143 36.55 -9.87 -8.66
C GLY A 143 36.83 -11.25 -8.07
N VAL A 144 36.39 -12.36 -8.70
CA VAL A 144 36.86 -13.69 -8.28
C VAL A 144 37.83 -14.22 -9.32
N ALA A 145 39.13 -14.05 -9.05
CA ALA A 145 40.15 -14.93 -9.60
C ALA A 145 40.66 -15.82 -8.44
N PRO A 146 40.53 -17.16 -8.52
CA PRO A 146 41.00 -18.05 -7.47
C PRO A 146 42.53 -18.11 -7.44
N HIS A 147 43.06 -18.02 -6.23
CA HIS A 147 44.43 -18.34 -5.86
C HIS A 147 44.61 -19.87 -5.92
N TRP A 148 45.43 -20.38 -6.87
CA TRP A 148 46.42 -21.46 -6.72
C TRP A 148 46.95 -21.99 -8.08
N MET A 149 48.30 -22.08 -8.17
CA MET A 149 49.16 -22.96 -9.03
C MET A 149 49.43 -22.52 -10.49
N VAL A 150 50.63 -22.00 -10.87
CA VAL A 150 52.02 -22.53 -11.01
C VAL A 150 52.33 -23.17 -12.38
N ALA A 151 53.27 -22.59 -13.15
CA ALA A 151 54.52 -23.23 -13.64
C ALA A 151 55.21 -22.48 -14.81
N ALA A 152 56.52 -22.23 -14.62
CA ALA A 152 57.66 -22.27 -15.54
C ALA A 152 57.59 -21.71 -16.98
N GLY A 153 58.56 -20.83 -17.28
CA GLY A 153 58.97 -20.38 -18.62
C GLY A 153 60.01 -19.27 -18.49
#